data_AF-A0AAV4BMT0-F1
#
_entry.id   AF-A0AAV4BMT0-F1
#
_cell.length_a   1.000
_cell.length_b   1.000
_cell.length_c   1.000
_cell.angle_alpha   90.00
_cell.angle_beta   90.00
_cell.angle_gamma   90.00
#
_symmetry.space_group_name_H-M   'P 1'
#
loop_
_entity.id
_entity.type
_entity.pdbx_description
1 polymer ?
#
loop_
_entity_poly.entity_id
_entity_poly.type
_entity_poly.pdbx_seq_one_letter_code
_entity_poly.pdbx_strand_id
1 'polypeptide(L)'
;MAVDSRRAFVNLVRVFRFASRSLKYPVTRSKIPFSRTETLKTYLKLPLTVLLPVMAAAGVTSPELQKIIDECEELYEKKDFLTMYDLLIPHKESNDANILWRLARAATEKGKLVDKEEKKSLTYEAWDYITKALELDDKNFACHKWYGILLDKTAEYEGTQKRISNAFKVKEHFMKALELNPKDATTMYCLGYWCFLFADMPWYQRKIASVIFATPPTSTYEEALGYFKQAEETDPGFYNMNNKMLGLTYLRLKDKELAKTYFLKAINYPAKSEDDKQAVKEAADHLKSL
;
A
#
# COMPACT_ATOMS: atom_id res chain seq x y z
N MET A 1 -2.40 1.07 -40.14
CA MET A 1 -1.69 0.25 -39.11
C MET A 1 -2.66 -0.57 -38.24
N ALA A 2 -3.67 -1.24 -38.82
CA ALA A 2 -4.71 -1.95 -38.07
C ALA A 2 -4.82 -3.46 -38.39
N VAL A 3 -3.87 -4.00 -39.16
CA VAL A 3 -3.89 -5.39 -39.64
C VAL A 3 -2.99 -6.31 -38.81
N ASP A 4 -2.04 -5.76 -38.05
CA ASP A 4 -1.02 -6.54 -37.34
C ASP A 4 -1.46 -7.06 -35.95
N SER A 5 -2.41 -6.37 -35.30
CA SER A 5 -2.91 -6.73 -33.97
C SER A 5 -3.85 -7.95 -33.93
N ARG A 6 -4.45 -8.32 -35.07
CA ARG A 6 -5.31 -9.51 -35.17
C ARG A 6 -4.50 -10.80 -35.32
N ARG A 7 -3.31 -10.73 -35.93
CA ARG A 7 -2.46 -11.90 -36.18
C ARG A 7 -1.74 -12.39 -34.91
N ALA A 8 -1.36 -11.46 -34.04
CA ALA A 8 -0.84 -11.76 -32.69
C ALA A 8 -1.89 -12.40 -31.77
N PHE A 9 -3.17 -12.00 -31.89
CA PHE A 9 -4.27 -12.51 -31.07
C PHE A 9 -4.62 -13.98 -31.37
N VAL A 10 -4.53 -14.41 -32.65
CA VAL A 10 -4.86 -15.79 -33.06
C VAL A 10 -3.81 -16.81 -32.58
N ASN A 11 -2.55 -16.41 -32.45
CA ASN A 11 -1.49 -17.29 -31.93
C ASN A 11 -1.58 -17.50 -30.41
N LEU A 12 -2.09 -16.52 -29.67
CA LEU A 12 -2.24 -16.61 -28.21
C LEU A 12 -3.33 -17.60 -27.78
N VAL A 13 -4.42 -17.71 -28.55
CA VAL A 13 -5.58 -18.58 -28.23
C VAL A 13 -5.24 -20.07 -28.31
N ARG A 14 -4.23 -20.48 -29.08
CA ARG A 14 -3.88 -21.90 -29.27
C ARG A 14 -3.07 -22.52 -28.12
N VAL A 15 -2.40 -21.71 -27.29
CA VAL A 15 -1.52 -22.21 -26.22
C VAL A 15 -2.30 -22.54 -24.94
N PHE A 16 -3.50 -21.98 -24.74
CA PHE A 16 -4.19 -21.99 -23.44
C PHE A 16 -5.24 -23.11 -23.24
N ARG A 17 -5.26 -24.15 -24.09
CA ARG A 17 -6.25 -25.24 -23.95
C ARG A 17 -5.96 -26.26 -22.84
N PHE A 18 -4.89 -26.12 -22.06
CA PHE A 18 -4.43 -27.19 -21.17
C PHE A 18 -4.27 -26.89 -19.67
N ALA A 19 -4.66 -25.71 -19.18
CA ALA A 19 -4.53 -25.43 -17.75
C ALA A 19 -5.71 -24.65 -17.17
N SER A 20 -6.86 -25.32 -17.01
CA SER A 20 -7.92 -24.83 -16.13
C SER A 20 -8.42 -25.97 -15.24
N ARG A 21 -7.92 -26.00 -14.00
CA ARG A 21 -8.62 -26.62 -12.88
C ARG A 21 -8.95 -25.52 -11.89
N SER A 22 -10.25 -25.29 -11.77
CA SER A 22 -10.92 -24.24 -11.01
C SER A 22 -10.94 -24.56 -9.53
N LEU A 23 -10.52 -23.60 -8.69
CA LEU A 23 -10.88 -23.54 -7.28
C LEU A 23 -11.93 -22.45 -7.11
N LYS A 24 -13.16 -22.85 -6.78
CA LYS A 24 -14.27 -21.96 -6.48
C LYS A 24 -14.18 -21.57 -5.00
N TYR A 25 -14.14 -20.28 -4.71
CA TYR A 25 -14.40 -19.75 -3.37
C TYR A 25 -15.53 -18.71 -3.41
N PRO A 26 -16.48 -18.73 -2.45
CA PRO A 26 -17.60 -17.82 -2.41
C PRO A 26 -17.21 -16.46 -1.82
N VAL A 27 -17.60 -15.38 -2.51
CA VAL A 27 -17.48 -14.00 -2.04
C VAL A 27 -18.63 -13.69 -1.10
N THR A 28 -18.35 -13.42 0.19
CA THR A 28 -19.34 -12.88 1.13
C THR A 28 -19.15 -11.36 1.24
N ARG A 29 -20.24 -10.63 0.98
CA ARG A 29 -20.30 -9.17 0.99
C ARG A 29 -20.73 -8.72 2.39
N SER A 30 -19.79 -8.31 3.24
CA SER A 30 -20.14 -7.72 4.53
C SER A 30 -20.51 -6.24 4.36
N LYS A 31 -21.75 -5.91 4.72
CA LYS A 31 -22.19 -4.53 4.97
C LYS A 31 -22.06 -4.30 6.47
N ILE A 32 -21.23 -3.36 6.90
CA ILE A 32 -21.15 -2.95 8.31
C ILE A 32 -22.13 -1.79 8.51
N PRO A 33 -23.13 -1.90 9.40
CA PRO A 33 -23.90 -0.74 9.84
C PRO A 33 -23.33 -0.15 11.13
N PHE A 34 -23.39 1.17 11.21
CA PHE A 34 -23.01 2.01 12.33
C PHE A 34 -24.21 2.15 13.30
N SER A 35 -24.05 1.85 14.60
CA SER A 35 -24.97 2.33 15.66
C SER A 35 -24.43 2.16 17.09
N ARG A 36 -24.81 3.15 17.91
CA ARG A 36 -24.55 3.50 19.32
C ARG A 36 -24.76 2.42 20.40
N THR A 37 -23.88 2.51 21.42
CA THR A 37 -24.03 2.32 22.88
C THR A 37 -25.22 1.53 23.41
N GLU A 38 -24.95 0.45 24.15
CA GLU A 38 -25.56 0.17 25.47
C GLU A 38 -24.61 -0.69 26.33
N THR A 39 -24.64 -0.43 27.63
CA THR A 39 -23.86 -1.08 28.69
C THR A 39 -24.68 -2.20 29.30
N LEU A 40 -24.10 -3.38 29.55
CA LEU A 40 -24.62 -4.28 30.58
C LEU A 40 -23.50 -5.14 31.18
N LYS A 41 -23.34 -4.97 32.50
CA LYS A 41 -22.56 -5.82 33.41
C LYS A 41 -23.30 -7.14 33.58
N THR A 42 -22.63 -8.29 33.41
CA THR A 42 -22.94 -9.49 34.21
C THR A 42 -21.72 -10.41 34.29
N TYR A 43 -21.41 -10.80 35.52
CA TYR A 43 -20.38 -11.76 35.91
C TYR A 43 -20.79 -13.18 35.53
N LEU A 44 -19.85 -13.98 35.01
CA LEU A 44 -19.93 -15.44 35.12
C LEU A 44 -18.55 -15.99 35.48
N LYS A 45 -18.47 -16.50 36.72
CA LYS A 45 -17.34 -17.26 37.24
C LYS A 45 -17.28 -18.61 36.50
N LEU A 46 -16.16 -18.90 35.84
CA LEU A 46 -15.82 -20.24 35.36
C LEU A 46 -14.49 -20.69 36.00
N PRO A 47 -14.35 -22.00 36.27
CA PRO A 47 -13.30 -22.55 37.10
C PRO A 47 -11.94 -22.51 36.40
N LEU A 48 -10.92 -22.21 37.20
CA LEU A 48 -9.52 -22.03 36.82
C LEU A 48 -8.89 -23.38 36.44
N THR A 49 -9.18 -23.88 35.23
CA THR A 49 -8.34 -24.90 34.60
C THR A 49 -7.17 -24.19 33.94
N VAL A 50 -5.95 -24.59 34.33
CA VAL A 50 -4.67 -24.05 33.87
C VAL A 50 -4.56 -24.17 32.35
N LEU A 51 -5.02 -23.12 31.66
CA LEU A 51 -4.67 -22.84 30.29
C LEU A 51 -3.25 -22.28 30.37
N LEU A 52 -2.24 -23.13 30.17
CA LEU A 52 -0.91 -22.65 29.83
C LEU A 52 -1.11 -21.71 28.63
N PRO A 53 -0.82 -20.41 28.74
CA PRO A 53 -0.86 -19.57 27.56
C PRO A 53 0.29 -20.08 26.69
N VAL A 54 -0.05 -20.68 25.55
CA VAL A 54 0.83 -20.56 24.39
C VAL A 54 0.81 -19.07 24.07
N MET A 55 1.68 -18.33 24.77
CA MET A 55 2.12 -17.02 24.34
C MET A 55 2.73 -17.28 22.97
N ALA A 56 1.97 -17.04 21.90
CA ALA A 56 2.57 -16.63 20.66
C ALA A 56 3.40 -15.41 21.05
N ALA A 57 4.71 -15.58 21.16
CA ALA A 57 5.62 -14.50 21.44
C ALA A 57 5.46 -13.51 20.28
N ALA A 58 4.63 -12.49 20.46
CA ALA A 58 4.90 -11.21 19.84
C ALA A 58 6.31 -10.88 20.34
N GLY A 59 7.31 -11.09 19.49
CA GLY A 59 8.71 -10.98 19.87
C GLY A 59 8.91 -9.64 20.56
N VAL A 60 9.23 -9.66 21.85
CA VAL A 60 9.55 -8.43 22.56
C VAL A 60 10.88 -7.95 22.01
N THR A 61 10.84 -6.85 21.28
CA THR A 61 12.02 -6.15 20.78
C THR A 61 13.02 -5.96 21.91
N SER A 62 14.29 -6.30 21.70
CA SER A 62 15.31 -6.11 22.73
C SER A 62 15.51 -4.61 23.03
N PRO A 63 15.92 -4.21 24.25
CA PRO A 63 16.19 -2.81 24.57
C PRO A 63 17.20 -2.14 23.63
N GLU A 64 18.17 -2.90 23.12
CA GLU A 64 19.16 -2.42 22.15
C GLU A 64 18.52 -2.15 20.78
N LEU A 65 17.68 -3.06 20.30
CA LEU A 65 16.94 -2.88 19.04
C LEU A 65 15.89 -1.76 19.16
N GLN A 66 15.31 -1.57 20.35
CA GLN A 66 14.37 -0.47 20.58
C GLN A 66 15.04 0.89 20.39
N LYS A 67 16.27 1.08 20.87
CA LYS A 67 17.03 2.33 20.65
C LYS A 67 17.26 2.60 19.17
N ILE A 68 17.61 1.56 18.40
CA ILE A 68 17.79 1.66 16.94
C ILE A 68 16.47 2.04 16.25
N ILE A 69 15.35 1.48 16.72
CA ILE A 69 14.02 1.83 16.22
C ILE A 69 13.69 3.30 16.50
N ASP A 70 13.93 3.76 17.72
CA ASP A 70 13.64 5.14 18.11
C ASP A 70 14.46 6.13 17.26
N GLU A 71 15.76 5.87 17.11
CA GLU A 71 16.66 6.67 16.25
C GLU A 71 16.22 6.62 14.76
N CYS A 72 15.80 5.45 14.27
CA CYS A 72 15.25 5.31 12.93
C CYS A 72 14.01 6.17 12.70
N GLU A 73 13.07 6.23 13.66
CA GLU A 73 11.88 7.08 13.50
C GLU A 73 12.23 8.57 13.53
N GLU A 74 13.19 8.98 14.37
CA GLU A 74 13.68 10.37 14.35
C GLU A 74 14.28 10.76 12.99
N LEU A 75 15.09 9.87 12.39
CA LEU A 75 15.67 10.09 11.07
C LEU A 75 14.58 10.13 9.98
N TYR A 76 13.56 9.29 10.09
CA TYR A 76 12.41 9.30 9.18
C TYR A 76 11.62 10.62 9.23
N GLU A 77 11.44 11.20 10.42
CA GLU A 77 10.79 12.51 10.59
C GLU A 77 11.63 13.65 10.02
N LYS A 78 12.96 13.58 10.21
CA LYS A 78 13.92 14.52 9.62
C LYS A 78 14.08 14.36 8.10
N LYS A 79 13.54 13.29 7.51
CA LYS A 79 13.72 12.89 6.10
C LYS A 79 15.18 12.58 5.75
N ASP A 80 15.97 12.17 6.73
CA ASP A 80 17.36 11.73 6.54
C ASP A 80 17.40 10.24 6.20
N PHE A 81 17.01 9.92 4.98
CA PHE A 81 16.80 8.54 4.55
C PHE A 81 18.11 7.77 4.29
N LEU A 82 19.20 8.47 3.99
CA LEU A 82 20.51 7.83 3.80
C LEU A 82 21.04 7.33 5.14
N THR A 83 21.09 8.19 6.16
CA THR A 83 21.52 7.80 7.50
C THR A 83 20.57 6.76 8.11
N MET A 84 19.26 6.88 7.85
CA MET A 84 18.28 5.87 8.28
C MET A 84 18.58 4.48 7.68
N TYR A 85 18.98 4.40 6.41
CA TYR A 85 19.37 3.14 5.78
C TYR A 85 20.67 2.59 6.37
N ASP A 86 21.69 3.45 6.51
CA ASP A 86 23.00 3.07 7.04
C ASP A 86 22.93 2.59 8.50
N LEU A 87 21.99 3.14 9.29
CA LEU A 87 21.68 2.67 10.64
C LEU A 87 21.13 1.23 10.66
N LEU A 88 20.25 0.90 9.71
CA LEU A 88 19.50 -0.36 9.74
C LEU A 88 20.16 -1.51 8.96
N ILE A 89 20.96 -1.22 7.93
CA ILE A 89 21.57 -2.25 7.08
C ILE A 89 22.48 -3.25 7.84
N PRO A 90 23.18 -2.89 8.94
CA PRO A 90 23.92 -3.88 9.74
C PRO A 90 23.00 -4.95 10.36
N HIS A 91 21.69 -4.67 10.46
CA HIS A 91 20.69 -5.54 11.05
C HIS A 91 19.82 -6.27 10.01
N LYS A 92 20.24 -6.34 8.75
CA LYS A 92 19.48 -7.01 7.68
C LYS A 92 19.16 -8.49 7.94
N GLU A 93 19.98 -9.16 8.75
CA GLU A 93 19.77 -10.56 9.16
C GLU A 93 18.95 -10.69 10.46
N SER A 94 18.43 -9.58 11.01
CA SER A 94 17.63 -9.58 12.24
C SER A 94 16.45 -10.56 12.14
N ASN A 95 16.10 -11.16 13.27
CA ASN A 95 14.87 -11.94 13.45
C ASN A 95 13.78 -11.13 14.15
N ASP A 96 13.88 -9.80 14.12
CA ASP A 96 12.88 -8.86 14.62
C ASP A 96 12.15 -8.21 13.45
N ALA A 97 10.85 -8.50 13.32
CA ALA A 97 10.00 -7.94 12.28
C ALA A 97 10.00 -6.40 12.29
N ASN A 98 10.12 -5.77 13.47
CA ASN A 98 10.12 -4.32 13.63
C ASN A 98 11.35 -3.65 13.03
N ILE A 99 12.48 -4.35 12.98
CA ILE A 99 13.69 -3.87 12.30
C ILE A 99 13.54 -4.06 10.79
N LEU A 100 13.10 -5.24 10.36
CA LEU A 100 13.09 -5.60 8.94
C LEU A 100 12.10 -4.77 8.11
N TRP A 101 10.89 -4.49 8.61
CA TRP A 101 9.96 -3.64 7.84
C TRP A 101 10.48 -2.19 7.75
N ARG A 102 11.19 -1.70 8.78
CA ARG A 102 11.84 -0.38 8.75
C ARG A 102 13.01 -0.34 7.78
N LEU A 103 13.78 -1.42 7.69
CA LEU A 103 14.84 -1.54 6.70
C LEU A 103 14.26 -1.57 5.28
N ALA A 104 13.14 -2.28 5.07
CA ALA A 104 12.42 -2.27 3.80
C ALA A 104 11.94 -0.85 3.42
N ARG A 105 11.41 -0.09 4.39
CA ARG A 105 11.10 1.34 4.23
C ARG A 105 12.34 2.15 3.85
N ALA A 106 13.44 1.99 4.59
CA ALA A 106 14.67 2.74 4.36
C ALA A 106 15.29 2.47 2.99
N ALA A 107 15.33 1.21 2.56
CA ALA A 107 15.76 0.83 1.22
C ALA A 107 14.87 1.48 0.14
N THR A 108 13.55 1.49 0.35
CA THR A 108 12.59 2.14 -0.56
C THR A 108 12.81 3.65 -0.65
N GLU A 109 13.03 4.33 0.48
CA GLU A 109 13.27 5.78 0.50
C GLU A 109 14.64 6.14 -0.08
N LYS A 110 15.70 5.40 0.25
CA LYS A 110 17.04 5.53 -0.38
C LYS A 110 16.95 5.35 -1.89
N GLY A 111 16.16 4.37 -2.34
CA GLY A 111 15.91 4.12 -3.76
C GLY A 111 15.34 5.32 -4.52
N LYS A 112 14.70 6.28 -3.86
CA LYS A 112 14.21 7.51 -4.51
C LYS A 112 15.32 8.54 -4.78
N LEU A 113 16.47 8.41 -4.13
CA LEU A 113 17.59 9.35 -4.18
C LEU A 113 18.70 8.95 -5.16
N VAL A 114 18.62 7.73 -5.71
CA VAL A 114 19.65 7.12 -6.57
C VAL A 114 19.14 6.92 -8.00
N ASP A 115 20.00 6.44 -8.89
CA ASP A 115 19.64 6.19 -10.28
C ASP A 115 18.67 4.99 -10.43
N LYS A 116 18.17 4.80 -11.66
CA LYS A 116 17.11 3.84 -11.95
C LYS A 116 17.52 2.37 -11.70
N GLU A 117 18.76 2.00 -11.99
CA GLU A 117 19.22 0.62 -11.82
C GLU A 117 19.44 0.32 -10.34
N GLU A 118 20.08 1.23 -9.60
CA GLU A 118 20.26 1.08 -8.15
C GLU A 118 18.90 1.07 -7.42
N LYS A 119 17.97 1.94 -7.81
CA LYS A 119 16.60 1.96 -7.29
C LYS A 119 15.90 0.60 -7.47
N LYS A 120 16.11 -0.05 -8.61
CA LYS A 120 15.55 -1.39 -8.88
C LYS A 120 16.15 -2.42 -7.93
N SER A 121 17.48 -2.43 -7.75
CA SER A 121 18.16 -3.32 -6.79
C SER A 121 17.58 -3.14 -5.38
N LEU A 122 17.55 -1.90 -4.89
CA LEU A 122 17.03 -1.57 -3.56
C LEU A 122 15.55 -1.95 -3.38
N THR A 123 14.75 -1.92 -4.45
CA THR A 123 13.35 -2.37 -4.40
C THR A 123 13.25 -3.88 -4.18
N TYR A 124 14.11 -4.67 -4.83
CA TYR A 124 14.14 -6.12 -4.61
C TYR A 124 14.78 -6.49 -3.27
N GLU A 125 15.78 -5.75 -2.80
CA GLU A 125 16.31 -5.90 -1.43
C GLU A 125 15.21 -5.62 -0.38
N ALA A 126 14.46 -4.52 -0.55
CA ALA A 126 13.33 -4.20 0.31
C ALA A 126 12.26 -5.32 0.30
N TRP A 127 12.04 -5.94 -0.86
CA TRP A 127 11.12 -7.07 -1.02
C TRP A 127 11.54 -8.29 -0.19
N ASP A 128 12.83 -8.61 -0.17
CA ASP A 128 13.36 -9.71 0.63
C ASP A 128 13.18 -9.42 2.13
N TYR A 129 13.50 -8.21 2.58
CA TYR A 129 13.34 -7.79 3.98
C TYR A 129 11.88 -7.86 4.43
N ILE A 130 10.94 -7.35 3.63
CA ILE A 130 9.53 -7.31 4.03
C ILE A 130 8.87 -8.69 4.00
N THR A 131 9.32 -9.57 3.11
CA THR A 131 8.84 -10.96 3.06
C THR A 131 9.23 -11.69 4.34
N LYS A 132 10.51 -11.58 4.75
CA LYS A 132 10.98 -12.13 6.03
C LYS A 132 10.27 -11.48 7.23
N ALA A 133 10.06 -10.16 7.22
CA ALA A 133 9.36 -9.46 8.31
C ALA A 133 7.93 -9.98 8.50
N LEU A 134 7.20 -10.20 7.40
CA LEU A 134 5.84 -10.73 7.44
C LEU A 134 5.80 -12.20 7.91
N GLU A 135 6.79 -13.02 7.54
CA GLU A 135 6.91 -14.40 8.04
C GLU A 135 7.17 -14.45 9.55
N LEU A 136 7.91 -13.48 10.08
CA LEU A 136 8.21 -13.36 11.51
C LEU A 136 7.01 -12.87 12.33
N ASP A 137 6.22 -11.92 11.81
CA ASP A 137 5.07 -11.35 12.51
C ASP A 137 3.95 -10.91 11.56
N ASP A 138 3.02 -11.82 11.27
CA ASP A 138 1.81 -11.59 10.47
C ASP A 138 0.72 -10.81 11.23
N LYS A 139 0.95 -10.45 12.49
CA LYS A 139 0.06 -9.59 13.28
C LYS A 139 0.56 -8.15 13.32
N ASN A 140 1.68 -7.85 12.69
CA ASN A 140 2.21 -6.51 12.57
C ASN A 140 1.60 -5.78 11.37
N PHE A 141 0.80 -4.73 11.65
CA PHE A 141 0.15 -3.94 10.60
C PHE A 141 1.17 -3.34 9.62
N ALA A 142 2.35 -2.94 10.09
CA ALA A 142 3.38 -2.31 9.27
C ALA A 142 4.00 -3.32 8.30
N CYS A 143 4.12 -4.60 8.70
CA CYS A 143 4.56 -5.67 7.80
C CYS A 143 3.57 -5.85 6.65
N HIS A 144 2.26 -5.93 6.96
CA HIS A 144 1.23 -5.99 5.92
C HIS A 144 1.22 -4.75 5.00
N LYS A 145 1.33 -3.54 5.57
CA LYS A 145 1.39 -2.28 4.82
C LYS A 145 2.55 -2.27 3.82
N TRP A 146 3.76 -2.50 4.31
CA TRP A 146 4.95 -2.47 3.46
C TRP A 146 4.99 -3.65 2.47
N TYR A 147 4.43 -4.81 2.84
CA TYR A 147 4.32 -5.94 1.92
C TYR A 147 3.44 -5.59 0.73
N GLY A 148 2.27 -4.98 0.95
CA GLY A 148 1.39 -4.53 -0.13
C GLY A 148 2.05 -3.47 -1.03
N ILE A 149 2.77 -2.50 -0.42
CA ILE A 149 3.50 -1.47 -1.17
C ILE A 149 4.59 -2.10 -2.06
N LEU A 150 5.41 -3.00 -1.50
CA LEU A 150 6.55 -3.58 -2.22
C LEU A 150 6.12 -4.66 -3.22
N LEU A 151 5.00 -5.33 -2.99
CA LEU A 151 4.40 -6.25 -3.97
C LEU A 151 3.92 -5.49 -5.23
N ASP A 152 3.39 -4.28 -5.07
CA ASP A 152 3.03 -3.42 -6.21
C ASP A 152 4.29 -2.87 -6.90
N LYS A 153 5.28 -2.36 -6.13
CA LYS A 153 6.52 -1.79 -6.66
C LYS A 153 7.38 -2.78 -7.45
N THR A 154 7.56 -4.00 -6.94
CA THR A 154 8.29 -5.06 -7.67
C THR A 154 7.57 -5.40 -8.98
N ALA A 155 6.23 -5.43 -8.97
CA ALA A 155 5.44 -5.70 -10.16
C ALA A 155 5.54 -4.60 -11.24
N GLU A 156 5.94 -3.35 -10.89
CA GLU A 156 6.24 -2.31 -11.89
C GLU A 156 7.43 -2.69 -12.77
N TYR A 157 8.40 -3.45 -12.24
CA TYR A 157 9.55 -3.97 -12.99
C TYR A 157 9.24 -5.27 -13.74
N GLU A 158 8.24 -6.03 -13.28
CA GLU A 158 7.83 -7.32 -13.87
C GLU A 158 6.73 -7.16 -14.95
N GLY A 159 6.16 -5.96 -15.05
CA GLY A 159 5.24 -5.55 -16.11
C GLY A 159 3.76 -5.58 -15.72
N THR A 160 2.94 -4.93 -16.55
CA THR A 160 1.52 -4.67 -16.30
C THR A 160 0.71 -5.92 -15.97
N GLN A 161 1.00 -7.05 -16.62
CA GLN A 161 0.28 -8.32 -16.37
C GLN A 161 0.47 -8.78 -14.92
N LYS A 162 1.70 -8.71 -14.41
CA LYS A 162 2.06 -9.13 -13.07
C LYS A 162 1.50 -8.18 -12.01
N ARG A 163 1.52 -6.87 -12.29
CA ARG A 163 0.86 -5.87 -11.44
C ARG A 163 -0.64 -6.14 -11.31
N ILE A 164 -1.31 -6.42 -12.43
CA ILE A 164 -2.73 -6.80 -12.43
C ILE A 164 -2.93 -8.10 -11.64
N SER A 165 -2.11 -9.13 -11.85
CA SER A 165 -2.26 -10.41 -11.14
C SER A 165 -2.09 -10.29 -9.63
N ASN A 166 -1.26 -9.34 -9.18
CA ASN A 166 -1.00 -9.09 -7.75
C ASN A 166 -2.06 -8.19 -7.10
N ALA A 167 -2.94 -7.54 -7.87
CA ALA A 167 -3.83 -6.48 -7.42
C ALA A 167 -4.70 -6.86 -6.21
N PHE A 168 -5.31 -8.05 -6.22
CA PHE A 168 -6.14 -8.51 -5.11
C PHE A 168 -5.31 -8.76 -3.86
N LYS A 169 -4.15 -9.43 -4.00
CA LYS A 169 -3.23 -9.69 -2.89
C LYS A 169 -2.76 -8.38 -2.25
N VAL A 170 -2.39 -7.38 -3.06
CA VAL A 170 -2.03 -6.03 -2.57
C VAL A 170 -3.15 -5.44 -1.70
N LYS A 171 -4.40 -5.46 -2.19
CA LYS A 171 -5.55 -4.97 -1.44
C LYS A 171 -5.80 -5.75 -0.15
N GLU A 172 -5.69 -7.08 -0.18
CA GLU A 172 -5.85 -7.94 1.00
C GLU A 172 -4.86 -7.56 2.11
N HIS A 173 -3.59 -7.33 1.77
CA HIS A 173 -2.60 -6.88 2.75
C HIS A 173 -2.92 -5.49 3.32
N PHE A 174 -3.35 -4.54 2.50
CA PHE A 174 -3.75 -3.22 3.01
C PHE A 174 -4.99 -3.29 3.91
N MET A 175 -6.00 -4.10 3.54
CA MET A 175 -7.17 -4.31 4.39
C MET A 175 -6.79 -4.96 5.73
N LYS A 176 -5.87 -5.94 5.71
CA LYS A 176 -5.36 -6.57 6.94
C LYS A 176 -4.57 -5.58 7.80
N ALA A 177 -3.76 -4.71 7.19
CA ALA A 177 -3.07 -3.64 7.91
C ALA A 177 -4.06 -2.69 8.60
N LEU A 178 -5.16 -2.28 7.95
CA LEU A 178 -6.19 -1.47 8.61
C LEU A 178 -6.98 -2.22 9.69
N GLU A 179 -7.21 -3.52 9.53
CA GLU A 179 -7.82 -4.35 10.57
C GLU A 179 -6.95 -4.36 11.85
N LEU A 180 -5.63 -4.48 11.67
CA LEU A 180 -4.65 -4.51 12.77
C LEU A 180 -4.39 -3.11 13.36
N ASN A 181 -4.38 -2.06 12.54
CA ASN A 181 -4.26 -0.67 12.96
C ASN A 181 -5.20 0.25 12.15
N PRO A 182 -6.41 0.53 12.65
CA PRO A 182 -7.39 1.34 11.94
C PRO A 182 -7.05 2.84 11.92
N LYS A 183 -5.93 3.26 12.52
CA LYS A 183 -5.49 4.67 12.57
C LYS A 183 -4.28 4.95 11.67
N ASP A 184 -3.88 4.00 10.81
CA ASP A 184 -2.76 4.22 9.90
C ASP A 184 -3.20 4.95 8.63
N ALA A 185 -3.03 6.27 8.60
CA ALA A 185 -3.37 7.12 7.45
C ALA A 185 -2.64 6.72 6.17
N THR A 186 -1.40 6.20 6.26
CA THR A 186 -0.66 5.71 5.09
C THR A 186 -1.38 4.54 4.40
N THR A 187 -1.91 3.58 5.16
CA THR A 187 -2.62 2.43 4.61
C THR A 187 -3.96 2.86 4.00
N MET A 188 -4.65 3.83 4.61
CA MET A 188 -5.84 4.44 4.01
C MET A 188 -5.50 5.08 2.67
N TYR A 189 -4.41 5.85 2.58
CA TYR A 189 -3.93 6.38 1.31
C TYR A 189 -3.60 5.28 0.29
N CYS A 190 -2.93 4.19 0.70
CA CYS A 190 -2.63 3.07 -0.20
C CYS A 190 -3.90 2.41 -0.76
N LEU A 191 -4.95 2.26 0.05
CA LEU A 191 -6.26 1.77 -0.43
C LEU A 191 -6.95 2.76 -1.35
N GLY A 192 -6.91 4.06 -1.03
CA GLY A 192 -7.41 5.11 -1.91
C GLY A 192 -6.71 5.10 -3.26
N TYR A 193 -5.38 4.95 -3.26
CA TYR A 193 -4.57 4.87 -4.47
C TYR A 193 -4.90 3.61 -5.29
N TRP A 194 -5.06 2.46 -4.62
CA TRP A 194 -5.54 1.24 -5.27
C TRP A 194 -6.90 1.47 -5.94
N CYS A 195 -7.88 2.03 -5.21
CA CYS A 195 -9.21 2.33 -5.75
C CYS A 195 -9.12 3.26 -6.97
N PHE A 196 -8.34 4.33 -6.87
CA PHE A 196 -8.15 5.28 -7.96
C PHE A 196 -7.55 4.60 -9.19
N LEU A 197 -6.52 3.77 -9.02
CA LEU A 197 -5.84 3.07 -10.11
C LEU A 197 -6.79 2.18 -10.91
N PHE A 198 -7.67 1.43 -10.23
CA PHE A 198 -8.64 0.55 -10.90
C PHE A 198 -9.85 1.30 -11.45
N ALA A 199 -10.21 2.44 -10.88
CA ALA A 199 -11.22 3.34 -11.45
C ALA A 199 -10.71 4.03 -12.74
N ASP A 200 -9.45 4.49 -12.76
CA ASP A 200 -8.82 5.18 -13.89
C ASP A 200 -8.17 4.21 -14.91
N MET A 201 -8.34 2.89 -14.71
CA MET A 201 -7.72 1.87 -15.57
C MET A 201 -8.19 2.01 -17.03
N PRO A 202 -7.29 2.06 -18.02
CA PRO A 202 -7.68 2.07 -19.43
C PRO A 202 -8.44 0.81 -19.86
N TRP A 203 -9.35 0.94 -20.84
CA TRP A 203 -10.19 -0.18 -21.31
C TRP A 203 -9.40 -1.41 -21.78
N TYR A 204 -8.21 -1.21 -22.36
CA TYR A 204 -7.38 -2.31 -22.88
C TYR A 204 -6.73 -3.11 -21.74
N GLN A 205 -6.34 -2.44 -20.65
CA GLN A 205 -5.84 -3.12 -19.45
C GLN A 205 -6.95 -3.92 -18.76
N ARG A 206 -8.20 -3.43 -18.78
CA ARG A 206 -9.37 -4.20 -18.30
C ARG A 206 -9.57 -5.51 -19.06
N LYS A 207 -9.29 -5.54 -20.37
CA LYS A 207 -9.36 -6.78 -21.16
C LYS A 207 -8.26 -7.77 -20.75
N ILE A 208 -7.04 -7.31 -20.50
CA ILE A 208 -5.95 -8.15 -19.99
C ILE A 208 -6.36 -8.74 -18.63
N ALA A 209 -6.91 -7.92 -17.75
CA ALA A 209 -7.38 -8.36 -16.44
C ALA A 209 -8.48 -9.45 -16.55
N SER A 210 -9.36 -9.39 -17.56
CA SER A 210 -10.40 -10.43 -17.78
C SER A 210 -9.88 -11.77 -18.29
N VAL A 211 -8.64 -11.82 -18.80
CA VAL A 211 -7.97 -13.08 -19.17
C VAL A 211 -7.38 -13.76 -17.94
N ILE A 212 -6.88 -12.97 -16.97
CA ILE A 212 -6.25 -13.46 -15.75
C ILE A 212 -7.31 -13.83 -14.71
N PHE A 213 -8.36 -13.01 -14.61
CA PHE A 213 -9.40 -13.15 -13.60
C PHE A 213 -10.77 -13.35 -14.23
N ALA A 214 -11.57 -14.22 -13.62
CA ALA A 214 -13.00 -14.31 -13.92
C ALA A 214 -13.72 -12.98 -13.66
N THR A 215 -13.26 -12.22 -12.65
CA THR A 215 -13.72 -10.86 -12.36
C THR A 215 -12.51 -9.97 -12.15
N PRO A 216 -12.21 -9.04 -13.09
CA PRO A 216 -11.13 -8.07 -12.93
C PRO A 216 -11.27 -7.26 -11.63
N PRO A 217 -10.16 -6.79 -11.04
CA PRO A 217 -10.24 -5.82 -9.97
C PRO A 217 -10.87 -4.52 -10.51
N THR A 218 -11.87 -4.03 -9.81
CA THR A 218 -12.60 -2.80 -10.14
C THR A 218 -12.81 -1.97 -8.88
N SER A 219 -12.99 -0.67 -9.06
CA SER A 219 -13.34 0.29 -8.01
C SER A 219 -13.91 1.56 -8.63
N THR A 220 -14.30 2.53 -7.81
CA THR A 220 -14.78 3.84 -8.27
C THR A 220 -13.98 4.99 -7.68
N TYR A 221 -14.12 6.18 -8.29
CA TYR A 221 -13.48 7.39 -7.77
C TYR A 221 -14.06 7.82 -6.41
N GLU A 222 -15.33 7.50 -6.13
CA GLU A 222 -15.97 7.76 -4.84
C GLU A 222 -15.37 6.89 -3.72
N GLU A 223 -15.06 5.62 -4.00
CA GLU A 223 -14.34 4.76 -3.05
C GLU A 223 -12.94 5.30 -2.77
N ALA A 224 -12.23 5.73 -3.82
CA ALA A 224 -10.91 6.35 -3.68
C ALA A 224 -10.97 7.62 -2.83
N LEU A 225 -11.94 8.51 -3.13
CA LEU A 225 -12.16 9.74 -2.38
C LEU A 225 -12.45 9.47 -0.90
N GLY A 226 -13.27 8.45 -0.61
CA GLY A 226 -13.57 8.04 0.76
C GLY A 226 -12.31 7.72 1.56
N TYR A 227 -11.43 6.89 1.01
CA TYR A 227 -10.18 6.54 1.68
C TYR A 227 -9.19 7.70 1.81
N PHE A 228 -9.01 8.52 0.77
CA PHE A 228 -8.12 9.68 0.85
C PHE A 228 -8.59 10.72 1.86
N LYS A 229 -9.91 10.93 1.97
CA LYS A 229 -10.49 11.78 3.02
C LYS A 229 -10.29 11.19 4.41
N GLN A 230 -10.53 9.89 4.58
CA GLN A 230 -10.30 9.22 5.87
C GLN A 230 -8.83 9.33 6.29
N ALA A 231 -7.88 9.21 5.36
CA ALA A 231 -6.46 9.40 5.64
C ALA A 231 -6.18 10.81 6.17
N GLU A 232 -6.70 11.85 5.51
CA GLU A 232 -6.55 13.25 5.92
C GLU A 232 -7.26 13.57 7.24
N GLU A 233 -8.41 12.94 7.50
CA GLU A 233 -9.16 13.08 8.76
C GLU A 233 -8.45 12.38 9.94
N THR A 234 -7.72 11.29 9.65
CA THR A 234 -7.01 10.50 10.66
C THR A 234 -5.69 11.15 11.09
N ASP A 235 -4.93 11.68 10.13
CA ASP A 235 -3.66 12.36 10.38
C ASP A 235 -3.50 13.55 9.40
N PRO A 236 -4.00 14.75 9.74
CA PRO A 236 -3.98 15.89 8.84
C PRO A 236 -2.57 16.28 8.39
N GLY A 237 -2.36 16.39 7.08
CA GLY A 237 -1.06 16.77 6.53
C GLY A 237 0.03 15.69 6.60
N PHE A 238 -0.30 14.43 6.91
CA PHE A 238 0.67 13.35 7.04
C PHE A 238 1.51 13.08 5.77
N TYR A 239 0.93 13.29 4.59
CA TYR A 239 1.57 12.96 3.32
C TYR A 239 1.07 13.81 2.16
N ASN A 240 1.97 14.57 1.51
CA ASN A 240 1.58 15.51 0.47
C ASN A 240 0.93 14.85 -0.76
N MET A 241 1.35 13.63 -1.10
CA MET A 241 0.72 12.89 -2.20
C MET A 241 -0.77 12.66 -1.95
N ASN A 242 -1.25 12.58 -0.70
CA ASN A 242 -2.67 12.50 -0.40
C ASN A 242 -3.43 13.73 -0.89
N ASN A 243 -2.90 14.94 -0.64
CA ASN A 243 -3.48 16.20 -1.15
C ASN A 243 -3.54 16.21 -2.68
N LYS A 244 -2.46 15.80 -3.35
CA LYS A 244 -2.43 15.69 -4.81
C LYS A 244 -3.46 14.68 -5.33
N MET A 245 -3.58 13.52 -4.68
CA MET A 245 -4.56 12.50 -5.08
C MET A 245 -6.01 12.92 -4.78
N LEU A 246 -6.28 13.66 -3.71
CA LEU A 246 -7.58 14.28 -3.46
C LEU A 246 -7.94 15.24 -4.60
N GLY A 247 -7.03 16.13 -4.98
CA GLY A 247 -7.24 17.06 -6.11
C GLY A 247 -7.53 16.33 -7.42
N LEU A 248 -6.75 15.30 -7.74
CA LEU A 248 -6.93 14.49 -8.95
C LEU A 248 -8.26 13.71 -8.93
N THR A 249 -8.67 13.20 -7.77
CA THR A 249 -9.92 12.47 -7.61
C THR A 249 -11.13 13.38 -7.78
N TYR A 250 -11.12 14.58 -7.18
CA TYR A 250 -12.17 15.59 -7.41
C TYR A 250 -12.24 16.01 -8.89
N LEU A 251 -11.10 16.16 -9.56
CA LEU A 251 -11.07 16.46 -10.99
C LEU A 251 -11.73 15.37 -11.84
N ARG A 252 -11.48 14.09 -11.51
CA ARG A 252 -12.15 12.94 -12.16
C ARG A 252 -13.66 12.93 -11.90
N LEU A 253 -14.07 13.33 -10.70
CA LEU A 253 -15.47 13.53 -10.29
C LEU A 253 -16.10 14.84 -10.80
N LYS A 254 -15.37 15.62 -11.61
CA LYS A 254 -15.82 16.89 -12.22
C LYS A 254 -16.07 18.03 -11.22
N ASP A 255 -15.60 17.91 -10.00
CA ASP A 255 -15.59 19.00 -9.03
C ASP A 255 -14.29 19.80 -9.15
N LYS A 256 -14.30 20.79 -10.05
CA LYS A 256 -13.13 21.62 -10.34
C LYS A 256 -12.71 22.52 -9.18
N GLU A 257 -13.66 22.99 -8.38
CA GLU A 257 -13.39 23.91 -7.26
C GLU A 257 -12.65 23.17 -6.13
N LEU A 258 -13.12 21.98 -5.75
CA LEU A 258 -12.40 21.15 -4.78
C LEU A 258 -11.09 20.63 -5.35
N ALA A 259 -11.04 20.25 -6.64
CA ALA A 259 -9.78 19.87 -7.28
C ALA A 259 -8.71 20.96 -7.14
N LYS A 260 -9.05 22.20 -7.52
CA LYS A 260 -8.19 23.37 -7.37
C LYS A 260 -7.75 23.60 -5.92
N THR A 261 -8.69 23.47 -4.98
CA THR A 261 -8.41 23.63 -3.54
C THR A 261 -7.33 22.66 -3.06
N TYR A 262 -7.45 21.37 -3.39
CA TYR A 262 -6.49 20.36 -2.96
C TYR A 262 -5.16 20.41 -3.73
N PHE A 263 -5.16 20.80 -5.00
CA PHE A 263 -3.90 21.06 -5.70
C PHE A 263 -3.14 22.25 -5.10
N LEU A 264 -3.82 23.33 -4.71
CA LEU A 264 -3.19 24.45 -4.02
C LEU A 264 -2.66 24.03 -2.64
N LYS A 265 -3.37 23.18 -1.89
CA LYS A 265 -2.83 22.57 -0.66
C LYS A 265 -1.54 21.80 -0.93
N ALA A 266 -1.51 20.99 -1.99
CA ALA A 266 -0.33 20.21 -2.34
C ALA A 266 0.87 21.07 -2.74
N ILE A 267 0.63 22.16 -3.47
CA ILE A 267 1.66 23.13 -3.91
C ILE A 267 2.24 23.90 -2.71
N ASN A 268 1.40 24.28 -1.76
CA ASN A 268 1.81 25.06 -0.58
C ASN A 268 2.38 24.19 0.56
N TYR A 269 2.47 22.88 0.36
CA TYR A 269 3.03 21.96 1.33
C TYR A 269 4.57 22.15 1.47
N PRO A 270 5.14 22.14 2.69
CA PRO A 270 6.59 22.30 2.87
C PRO A 270 7.34 21.05 2.39
N ALA A 271 7.80 21.07 1.14
CA ALA A 271 8.42 19.91 0.50
C ALA A 271 9.78 19.58 1.11
N LYS A 272 9.91 18.38 1.69
CA LYS A 272 11.14 17.88 2.32
C LYS A 272 11.64 16.57 1.70
N SER A 273 10.74 15.77 1.12
CA SER A 273 11.06 14.51 0.45
C SER A 273 10.92 14.60 -1.08
N GLU A 274 11.45 13.61 -1.80
CA GLU A 274 11.23 13.48 -3.25
C GLU A 274 9.75 13.32 -3.61
N ASP A 275 8.98 12.63 -2.77
CA ASP A 275 7.53 12.51 -2.96
C ASP A 275 6.83 13.87 -2.82
N ASP A 276 7.25 14.71 -1.86
CA ASP A 276 6.66 16.04 -1.72
C ASP A 276 6.96 16.92 -2.94
N LYS A 277 8.20 16.89 -3.43
CA LYS A 277 8.62 17.64 -4.63
C LYS A 277 7.81 17.17 -5.85
N GLN A 278 7.61 15.86 -5.99
CA GLN A 278 6.82 15.28 -7.07
C GLN A 278 5.34 15.66 -6.95
N ALA A 279 4.76 15.62 -5.74
CA ALA A 279 3.39 16.03 -5.50
C ALA A 279 3.15 17.51 -5.85
N VAL A 280 4.05 18.41 -5.43
CA VAL A 280 4.02 19.84 -5.77
C VAL A 280 4.04 20.04 -7.28
N LYS A 281 4.98 19.37 -7.97
CA LYS A 281 5.14 19.46 -9.42
C LYS A 281 3.89 18.98 -10.16
N GLU A 282 3.40 17.78 -9.86
CA GLU A 282 2.22 17.21 -10.51
C GLU A 282 0.95 18.02 -10.23
N ALA A 283 0.77 18.50 -9.00
CA ALA A 283 -0.34 19.37 -8.64
C ALA A 283 -0.32 20.70 -9.43
N ALA A 284 0.86 21.31 -9.57
CA ALA A 284 1.02 22.52 -10.37
C ALA A 284 0.72 22.29 -11.86
N ASP A 285 1.13 21.14 -12.40
CA ASP A 285 0.85 20.79 -13.80
C ASP A 285 -0.64 20.52 -14.04
N HIS A 286 -1.31 19.83 -13.11
CA HIS A 286 -2.76 19.67 -13.18
C HIS A 286 -3.51 21.00 -13.08
N LEU A 287 -3.05 21.92 -12.22
CA LEU A 287 -3.68 23.22 -12.06
C LEU A 287 -3.61 24.09 -13.33
N LYS A 288 -2.53 23.97 -14.13
CA LYS A 288 -2.43 24.65 -15.44
C LYS A 288 -3.46 24.13 -16.46
N SER A 289 -3.93 22.90 -16.28
CA SER A 289 -4.83 22.21 -17.21
C SER A 289 -6.32 22.27 -16.82
N LEU A 290 -6.64 22.96 -15.73
CA LEU A 290 -7.95 22.99 -15.07
C LEU A 290 -8.86 24.10 -15.62
#